data_AF-A0A7W1ZGC5-F1
#
_entry.id   AF-A0A7W1ZGC5-F1
#
_cell.length_a   1.000
_cell.length_b   1.000
_cell.length_c   1.000
_cell.angle_alpha   90.00
_cell.angle_beta   90.00
_cell.angle_gamma   90.00
#
_symmetry.space_group_name_H-M   'P 1'
#
loop_
_entity.id
_entity.type
_entity.pdbx_description
1 polymer ?
#
loop_
_entity_poly.entity_id
_entity_poly.type
_entity_poly.pdbx_seq_one_letter_code
_entity_poly.pdbx_strand_id
1 'polypeptide(L)'
;MIPPSSSPFDIYNDLKVALARNDRHNDKINNQKLSFKNLADMWEASGEITKDQRDEIYYMVENATNNEWKPLIYLIPRSIIDLSRLKIVPPARRANFGMEYIVEDLKRDEFDLIEL
;
A
#
# COMPACT_ATOMS: atom_id res chain seq x y z
N MET A 1 -13.62 7.56 18.42
CA MET A 1 -12.15 7.61 18.42
C MET A 1 -11.70 6.92 17.14
N ILE A 2 -11.07 7.63 16.20
CA ILE A 2 -10.47 7.01 15.01
C ILE A 2 -9.05 6.64 15.42
N PRO A 3 -8.64 5.37 15.36
CA PRO A 3 -7.27 5.02 15.71
C PRO A 3 -6.31 5.72 14.72
N PRO A 4 -5.09 6.10 15.14
CA PRO A 4 -4.11 6.74 14.26
C PRO A 4 -3.80 5.92 13.00
N SER A 5 -3.98 4.60 13.07
CA SER A 5 -3.90 3.66 11.94
C SER A 5 -5.04 3.80 10.90
N SER A 6 -5.98 4.72 11.09
CA SER A 6 -7.13 4.95 10.20
C SER A 6 -7.23 6.37 9.66
N SER A 7 -6.28 7.25 9.97
CA SER A 7 -6.18 8.59 9.40
C SER A 7 -5.10 8.60 8.32
N PRO A 8 -5.47 8.73 7.02
CA PRO A 8 -4.49 8.74 5.93
C PRO A 8 -3.42 9.83 6.11
N PHE A 9 -3.81 10.98 6.67
CA PHE A 9 -2.89 12.07 6.97
C PHE A 9 -1.86 11.69 8.02
N ASP A 10 -2.28 11.08 9.13
CA ASP A 10 -1.36 10.69 10.21
C ASP A 10 -0.41 9.58 9.75
N ILE A 11 -0.92 8.60 9.00
CA ILE A 11 -0.11 7.53 8.39
C ILE A 11 0.96 8.14 7.47
N TYR A 12 0.55 9.08 6.61
CA TYR A 12 1.46 9.77 5.71
C TYR A 12 2.52 10.56 6.47
N ASN A 13 2.12 11.34 7.47
CA ASN A 13 3.03 12.19 8.22
C ASN A 13 4.05 11.36 9.03
N ASP A 14 3.62 10.28 9.67
CA ASP A 14 4.52 9.34 10.36
C ASP A 14 5.61 8.81 9.43
N LEU A 15 5.20 8.36 8.24
CA LEU A 15 6.12 7.84 7.22
C LEU A 15 7.04 8.96 6.71
N LYS A 16 6.49 10.13 6.39
CA LYS A 16 7.28 11.30 5.95
C LYS A 16 8.36 11.67 6.96
N VAL A 17 8.03 11.71 8.25
CA VAL A 17 8.99 12.02 9.33
C VAL A 17 10.06 10.94 9.45
N ALA A 18 9.69 9.67 9.37
CA ALA A 18 10.64 8.56 9.42
C ALA A 18 11.68 8.65 8.29
N LEU A 19 11.22 8.96 7.07
CA LEU A 19 12.09 9.12 5.92
C LEU A 19 13.00 10.34 6.03
N ALA A 20 12.47 11.48 6.49
CA ALA A 20 13.26 12.68 6.72
C ALA A 20 14.38 12.48 7.75
N ARG A 21 14.16 11.60 8.75
CA ARG A 21 15.15 11.23 9.77
C ARG A 21 16.09 10.11 9.35
N ASN A 22 15.93 9.59 8.12
CA ASN A 22 16.65 8.45 7.61
C ASN A 22 16.51 7.20 8.51
N ASP A 23 15.37 7.07 9.19
CA ASP A 23 15.12 6.00 10.15
C ASP A 23 14.89 4.66 9.45
N ARG A 24 15.94 3.85 9.39
CA ARG A 24 15.94 2.53 8.77
C ARG A 24 15.21 1.47 9.59
N HIS A 25 14.81 1.78 10.82
CA HIS A 25 14.14 0.85 11.72
C HIS A 25 12.65 1.14 11.87
N ASN A 26 12.08 1.98 11.00
CA ASN A 26 10.66 2.25 11.05
C ASN A 26 9.83 0.97 10.80
N ASP A 27 9.03 0.59 11.81
CA ASP A 27 8.24 -0.65 11.78
C ASP A 27 7.29 -0.73 10.58
N LYS A 28 6.72 0.41 10.12
CA LYS A 28 5.81 0.41 8.96
C LYS A 28 6.56 0.03 7.68
N ILE A 29 7.76 0.58 7.48
CA ILE A 29 8.61 0.24 6.32
C ILE A 29 9.03 -1.23 6.41
N ASN A 30 9.47 -1.69 7.58
CA ASN A 30 9.89 -3.10 7.77
C ASN A 30 8.73 -4.09 7.54
N ASN A 31 7.53 -3.76 8.01
CA ASN A 31 6.32 -4.56 7.75
C ASN A 31 5.96 -4.58 6.26
N GLN A 32 6.15 -3.46 5.54
CA GLN A 32 5.92 -3.40 4.10
C GLN A 32 6.97 -4.24 3.33
N LYS A 33 8.25 -4.16 3.72
CA LYS A 33 9.32 -5.02 3.18
C LYS A 33 8.99 -6.50 3.34
N LEU A 34 8.59 -6.91 4.54
CA LEU A 34 8.19 -8.28 4.82
C LEU A 34 6.97 -8.71 3.97
N SER A 35 5.98 -7.82 3.83
CA SER A 35 4.80 -8.09 3.02
C SER A 35 5.15 -8.32 1.55
N PHE A 36 6.06 -7.54 0.97
CA PHE A 36 6.52 -7.75 -0.40
C PHE A 36 7.27 -9.07 -0.59
N LYS A 37 8.13 -9.44 0.37
CA LYS A 37 8.81 -10.75 0.34
C LYS A 37 7.84 -11.91 0.40
N ASN A 38 6.86 -11.84 1.31
CA ASN A 38 5.82 -12.87 1.43
C ASN A 38 4.98 -12.99 0.15
N LEU A 39 4.66 -11.87 -0.50
CA LEU A 39 3.97 -11.87 -1.79
C LEU A 39 4.83 -12.49 -2.89
N ALA A 40 6.12 -12.15 -2.95
CA ALA A 40 7.05 -12.73 -3.92
C ALA A 40 7.19 -14.25 -3.73
N ASP A 41 7.29 -14.73 -2.49
CA ASP A 41 7.33 -16.16 -2.18
C ASP A 41 6.03 -16.85 -2.62
N MET A 42 4.87 -16.23 -2.35
CA MET A 42 3.57 -16.75 -2.77
C MET A 42 3.45 -16.81 -4.30
N TRP A 43 3.86 -15.76 -5.01
CA TRP A 43 3.82 -15.70 -6.47
C TRP A 43 4.75 -16.74 -7.10
N GLU A 44 5.96 -16.92 -6.56
CA GLU A 44 6.87 -17.96 -7.04
C GLU A 44 6.31 -19.36 -6.79
N ALA A 45 5.76 -19.62 -5.59
CA ALA A 45 5.14 -20.90 -5.27
C ALA A 45 3.93 -21.23 -6.16
N SER A 46 3.19 -20.20 -6.61
CA SER A 46 2.09 -20.34 -7.55
C SER A 46 2.51 -20.43 -9.03
N GLY A 47 3.77 -20.16 -9.34
CA GLY A 47 4.30 -20.12 -10.71
C GLY A 47 3.98 -18.83 -11.48
N GLU A 48 3.46 -17.79 -10.82
CA GLU A 48 3.19 -16.47 -11.42
C GLU A 48 4.48 -15.72 -11.77
N ILE A 49 5.56 -15.96 -11.01
CA ILE A 49 6.90 -15.43 -11.27
C ILE A 49 7.95 -16.54 -11.16
N THR A 50 9.11 -16.33 -11.79
CA THR A 50 10.27 -17.22 -11.64
C THR A 50 11.02 -16.94 -10.35
N LYS A 51 11.88 -17.89 -9.95
CA LYS A 51 12.81 -17.69 -8.82
C LYS A 51 13.70 -16.47 -9.00
N ASP A 52 14.20 -16.21 -10.21
CA ASP A 52 15.05 -15.05 -10.49
C ASP A 52 14.28 -13.73 -10.28
N GLN A 53 13.01 -13.68 -10.70
CA GLN A 53 12.13 -12.52 -10.47
C GLN A 53 11.82 -12.33 -8.97
N ARG A 54 11.61 -13.41 -8.23
CA ARG A 54 11.47 -13.35 -6.77
C ARG A 54 12.73 -12.79 -6.12
N ASP A 55 13.90 -13.30 -6.50
CA ASP A 55 15.19 -12.87 -5.96
C ASP A 55 15.48 -11.40 -6.32
N GLU A 56 15.05 -10.93 -7.49
CA GLU A 56 15.07 -9.51 -7.88
C GLU A 56 14.20 -8.65 -6.97
N ILE A 57 12.95 -9.07 -6.66
CA ILE A 57 12.08 -8.35 -5.72
C ILE A 57 12.75 -8.27 -4.34
N TYR A 58 13.33 -9.37 -3.86
CA TYR A 58 14.07 -9.39 -2.59
C TYR A 58 15.22 -8.38 -2.60
N TYR A 59 16.00 -8.37 -3.68
CA TYR A 59 17.11 -7.42 -3.84
C TYR A 59 16.61 -5.98 -3.82
N MET A 60 15.57 -5.64 -4.58
CA MET A 60 14.98 -4.29 -4.61
C MET A 60 14.50 -3.86 -3.23
N VAL A 61 13.77 -4.73 -2.52
CA VAL A 61 13.21 -4.42 -1.19
C VAL A 61 14.30 -4.17 -0.14
N GLU A 62 15.40 -4.93 -0.19
CA GLU A 62 16.53 -4.79 0.74
C GLU A 62 17.41 -3.58 0.44
N ASN A 63 17.60 -3.25 -0.84
CA ASN A 63 18.50 -2.19 -1.28
C ASN A 63 17.80 -0.86 -1.58
N ALA A 64 16.47 -0.82 -1.48
CA ALA A 64 15.70 0.41 -1.63
C ALA A 64 16.15 1.50 -0.65
N THR A 65 16.47 2.65 -1.21
CA THR A 65 16.67 3.92 -0.53
C THR A 65 15.38 4.39 0.14
N ASN A 66 15.51 5.30 1.11
CA ASN A 66 14.36 5.87 1.80
C ASN A 66 13.40 6.62 0.86
N ASN A 67 13.89 7.17 -0.26
CA ASN A 67 13.02 7.84 -1.22
C ASN A 67 12.04 6.89 -1.92
N GLU A 68 12.41 5.61 -2.09
CA GLU A 68 11.52 4.59 -2.68
C GLU A 68 10.40 4.17 -1.72
N TRP A 69 10.51 4.52 -0.43
CA TRP A 69 9.50 4.29 0.59
C TRP A 69 8.63 5.53 0.86
N LYS A 70 8.74 6.58 0.05
CA LYS A 70 7.96 7.81 0.21
C LYS A 70 6.45 7.49 0.21
N PRO A 71 5.71 7.92 1.26
CA PRO A 71 4.27 7.69 1.29
C PRO A 71 3.59 8.49 0.17
N LEU A 72 2.50 7.96 -0.36
CA LEU A 72 1.65 8.60 -1.36
C LEU A 72 0.19 8.49 -0.92
N ILE A 73 -0.61 9.52 -1.19
CA ILE A 73 -2.05 9.50 -0.97
C ILE A 73 -2.75 9.51 -2.31
N TYR A 74 -3.66 8.56 -2.51
CA TYR A 74 -4.56 8.53 -3.66
C TYR A 74 -5.92 9.05 -3.22
N LEU A 75 -6.42 10.09 -3.89
CA LEU A 75 -7.78 10.58 -3.72
C LEU A 75 -8.63 10.05 -4.85
N ILE A 76 -9.61 9.20 -4.52
CA ILE A 76 -10.52 8.58 -5.48
C ILE A 76 -11.91 9.21 -5.28
N PRO A 77 -12.34 10.15 -6.13
CA PRO A 77 -13.69 10.71 -6.03
C PRO A 77 -14.71 9.63 -6.34
N ARG A 78 -15.62 9.33 -5.41
CA ARG A 78 -16.66 8.31 -5.64
C ARG A 78 -17.52 8.61 -6.86
N SER A 79 -17.78 9.89 -7.15
CA SER A 79 -18.69 10.33 -8.22
C SER A 79 -18.24 9.97 -9.62
N ILE A 80 -16.94 9.73 -9.84
CA ILE A 80 -16.40 9.38 -11.16
C ILE A 80 -16.25 7.86 -11.35
N ILE A 81 -16.46 7.08 -10.28
CA ILE A 81 -16.45 5.62 -10.35
C ILE A 81 -17.86 5.12 -10.67
N ASP A 82 -17.98 4.31 -11.71
CA ASP A 82 -19.22 3.58 -11.99
C ASP A 82 -19.59 2.68 -10.79
N LEU A 83 -20.82 2.85 -10.29
CA LEU A 83 -21.35 2.08 -9.16
C LEU A 83 -21.32 0.56 -9.41
N SER A 84 -21.41 0.11 -10.66
CA SER A 84 -21.34 -1.31 -11.03
C SER A 84 -19.99 -1.96 -10.71
N ARG A 85 -18.92 -1.17 -10.62
CA ARG A 85 -17.56 -1.61 -10.30
C ARG A 85 -17.24 -1.59 -8.80
N LEU A 86 -18.08 -0.93 -7.99
CA LEU A 86 -17.88 -0.85 -6.54
C LEU A 86 -18.35 -2.13 -5.85
N LYS A 87 -17.40 -2.94 -5.36
CA LYS A 87 -17.71 -4.11 -4.53
C LYS A 87 -17.56 -3.75 -3.06
N ILE A 88 -18.55 -4.06 -2.22
CA ILE A 88 -18.44 -3.83 -0.77
C ILE A 88 -17.43 -4.81 -0.16
N VAL A 89 -16.50 -4.32 0.64
CA VAL A 89 -15.61 -5.18 1.42
C VAL A 89 -16.43 -5.88 2.51
N PRO A 90 -16.41 -7.23 2.60
CA PRO A 90 -17.07 -7.96 3.68
C PRO A 90 -16.54 -7.51 5.05
N PRO A 91 -17.38 -7.41 6.10
CA PRO A 91 -16.96 -6.92 7.42
C PRO A 91 -15.70 -7.59 7.98
N ALA A 92 -15.54 -8.90 7.78
CA ALA A 92 -14.38 -9.67 8.23
C ALA A 92 -13.05 -9.29 7.55
N ARG A 93 -13.09 -8.55 6.44
CA ARG A 93 -11.92 -8.11 5.67
C ARG A 93 -11.71 -6.59 5.72
N ARG A 94 -12.53 -5.86 6.47
CA ARG A 94 -12.41 -4.40 6.57
C ARG A 94 -11.28 -4.03 7.52
N ALA A 95 -10.59 -2.94 7.22
CA ALA A 95 -9.63 -2.35 8.15
C ALA A 95 -10.33 -1.69 9.34
N ASN A 96 -11.58 -1.24 9.18
CA ASN A 96 -12.37 -0.62 10.24
C ASN A 96 -13.88 -0.94 10.15
N PHE A 97 -14.68 -0.47 11.11
CA PHE A 97 -16.14 -0.66 11.14
C PHE A 97 -16.90 0.09 10.03
N GLY A 98 -16.24 1.02 9.35
CA GLY A 98 -16.80 1.81 8.26
C GLY A 98 -17.18 0.98 7.03
N MET A 99 -17.84 1.60 6.06
CA MET A 99 -18.05 0.99 4.75
C MET A 99 -16.78 1.13 3.92
N GLU A 100 -16.24 0.01 3.43
CA GLU A 100 -15.09 -0.01 2.53
C GLU A 100 -15.49 -0.63 1.19
N TYR A 101 -14.85 -0.18 0.11
CA TYR A 101 -15.15 -0.60 -1.25
C TYR A 101 -13.87 -1.09 -1.95
N ILE A 102 -14.03 -2.06 -2.85
CA ILE A 102 -13.00 -2.55 -3.75
C ILE A 102 -13.35 -2.07 -5.16
N VAL A 103 -12.36 -1.49 -5.84
CA VAL A 103 -12.35 -1.25 -7.30
C VAL A 103 -11.16 -2.02 -7.84
N GLU A 104 -11.41 -3.08 -8.62
CA GLU A 104 -10.36 -3.98 -9.10
C GLU A 104 -9.55 -3.41 -10.27
N ASP A 105 -10.16 -2.51 -11.03
CA ASP A 105 -9.66 -1.98 -12.31
C ASP A 105 -9.57 -0.44 -12.29
N LEU A 106 -9.08 0.15 -11.20
CA LEU A 106 -9.00 1.61 -11.04
C LEU A 106 -8.16 2.24 -12.17
N LYS A 107 -8.76 3.17 -12.92
CA LYS A 107 -8.12 3.81 -14.08
C LYS A 107 -7.31 5.04 -13.66
N ARG A 108 -6.37 5.44 -14.51
CA ARG A 108 -5.43 6.54 -14.20
C ARG A 108 -6.11 7.90 -13.98
N ASP A 109 -7.21 8.14 -14.69
CA ASP A 109 -8.06 9.34 -14.64
C ASP A 109 -9.13 9.29 -13.54
N GLU A 110 -9.17 8.20 -12.76
CA GLU A 110 -10.15 7.99 -11.69
C GLU A 110 -9.61 8.35 -10.30
N PHE A 111 -8.39 8.89 -10.22
CA PHE A 111 -7.79 9.32 -8.97
C PHE A 111 -6.80 10.47 -9.16
N ASP A 112 -6.66 11.27 -8.10
CA ASP A 112 -5.57 12.22 -7.94
C ASP A 112 -4.50 11.64 -7.02
N LEU A 113 -3.25 11.99 -7.30
CA LEU A 113 -2.12 11.67 -6.44
C LEU A 113 -1.75 12.93 -5.67
N ILE A 114 -1.77 12.82 -4.34
CA ILE A 114 -1.44 13.91 -3.42
C ILE A 114 -0.10 13.58 -2.76
N GLU A 115 0.88 14.45 -3.00
CA GLU A 115 2.14 14.50 -2.29
C GLU A 115 2.15 15.75 -1.39
N LEU A 116 2.18 15.54 -0.07
CA LEU A 116 2.22 16.60 0.95
C LEU A 116 3.65 16.89 1.43
#